data_AF-A0A8K2A7E4-F1
#
_entry.id   AF-A0A8K2A7E4-F1
#
_cell.length_a   1.000
_cell.length_b   1.000
_cell.length_c   1.000
_cell.angle_alpha   90.00
_cell.angle_beta   90.00
_cell.angle_gamma   90.00
#
_symmetry.space_group_name_H-M   'P 1'
#
loop_
_entity.id
_entity.type
_entity.pdbx_description
1 polymer ?
#
loop_
_entity_poly.entity_id
_entity_poly.type
_entity_poly.pdbx_seq_one_letter_code
_entity_poly.pdbx_strand_id
1 'polypeptide(L)'
;MPAAHLPSARFRKATEFPQTIAGLEQADADALYTEMRDCLVFTNRSRGQLIRRNEEHKAKAGLLKTDIQRLQGIISQLATEKQQISAANQAIIQDLTVEIAKMATHLDELSLAFDGVAEIETADQSQWHFVSLPNRFFRFLKAVKAVVLWWRSEHPLAPTELSASQTHTLPGASEDLDRRHNPQMYTDSASVNRSLLDR
;
A
#
# COMPACT_ATOMS: atom_id res chain seq x y z
N MET A 1 17.68 -16.15 67.29
CA MET A 1 17.16 -17.10 66.27
C MET A 1 17.92 -16.82 64.97
N PRO A 2 18.94 -17.61 64.61
CA PRO A 2 19.66 -17.41 63.35
C PRO A 2 18.76 -17.86 62.19
N ALA A 3 18.52 -16.96 61.23
CA ALA A 3 17.76 -17.29 60.05
C ALA A 3 18.52 -18.32 59.22
N ALA A 4 17.87 -19.46 58.92
CA ALA A 4 18.42 -20.47 58.02
C ALA A 4 18.68 -19.84 56.65
N HIS A 5 19.96 -19.69 56.30
CA HIS A 5 20.36 -19.24 54.98
C HIS A 5 20.10 -20.34 53.95
N LEU A 6 19.05 -20.16 53.16
CA LEU A 6 18.80 -20.96 51.97
C LEU A 6 19.94 -20.70 50.95
N PRO A 7 20.67 -21.74 50.50
CA PRO A 7 21.83 -21.60 49.61
C PRO A 7 21.47 -21.32 48.14
N SER A 8 20.28 -20.78 47.84
CA SER A 8 19.76 -20.67 46.48
C SER A 8 19.61 -19.26 45.92
N ALA A 9 19.74 -18.22 46.75
CA ALA A 9 19.66 -16.84 46.26
C ALA A 9 21.07 -16.31 45.94
N ARG A 10 21.50 -16.44 44.67
CA ARG A 10 22.74 -15.81 44.13
C ARG A 10 22.82 -14.29 44.32
N PHE A 11 21.75 -13.67 44.80
CA PHE A 11 21.68 -12.26 45.17
C PHE A 11 21.40 -12.16 46.67
N ARG A 12 22.38 -11.63 47.40
CA ARG A 12 22.19 -11.12 48.76
C ARG A 12 22.12 -9.61 48.77
N LYS A 13 21.28 -9.06 49.65
CA LYS A 13 21.22 -7.61 49.85
C LYS A 13 22.45 -7.16 50.65
N ALA A 14 22.89 -5.92 50.41
CA ALA A 14 24.00 -5.33 51.17
C ALA A 14 23.75 -5.33 52.69
N THR A 15 22.48 -5.30 53.12
CA THR A 15 22.05 -5.36 54.52
C THR A 15 22.12 -6.75 55.15
N GLU A 16 22.30 -7.80 54.34
CA GLU A 16 22.42 -9.19 54.82
C GLU A 16 23.87 -9.55 55.21
N PHE A 17 24.84 -8.70 54.85
CA PHE A 17 26.22 -8.84 55.29
C PHE A 17 26.45 -8.13 56.62
N PRO A 18 27.26 -8.69 57.53
CA PRO A 18 27.59 -8.06 58.80
C PRO A 18 28.32 -6.73 58.56
N GLN A 19 27.96 -5.71 59.34
CA GLN A 19 28.60 -4.39 59.25
C GLN A 19 30.05 -4.41 59.73
N THR A 20 30.41 -5.40 60.56
CA THR A 20 31.75 -5.54 61.15
C THR A 20 32.18 -7.00 61.17
N ILE A 21 33.43 -7.27 60.83
CA ILE A 21 34.08 -8.60 60.98
C ILE A 21 34.83 -8.75 62.32
N ALA A 22 34.78 -7.73 63.18
CA ALA A 22 35.45 -7.73 64.48
C ALA A 22 34.83 -8.80 65.39
N GLY A 23 35.54 -9.91 65.59
CA GLY A 23 35.09 -11.05 66.39
C GLY A 23 34.70 -12.30 65.61
N LEU A 24 34.78 -12.29 64.28
CA LEU A 24 34.69 -13.53 63.48
C LEU A 24 36.03 -14.28 63.49
N GLU A 25 35.95 -15.61 63.46
CA GLU A 25 37.12 -16.44 63.20
C GLU A 25 37.63 -16.19 61.77
N GLN A 26 38.94 -16.27 61.56
CA GLN A 26 39.55 -15.85 60.31
C GLN A 26 39.04 -16.65 59.09
N ALA A 27 38.77 -17.95 59.28
CA ALA A 27 38.19 -18.79 58.23
C ALA A 27 36.78 -18.31 57.80
N ASP A 28 35.95 -17.90 58.76
CA ASP A 28 34.60 -17.39 58.49
C ASP A 28 34.64 -16.01 57.83
N ALA A 29 35.59 -15.16 58.23
CA ALA A 29 35.79 -13.85 57.63
C ALA A 29 36.21 -13.95 56.15
N ASP A 30 37.12 -14.87 55.82
CA ASP A 30 37.58 -15.13 54.44
C ASP A 30 36.46 -15.71 53.57
N ALA A 31 35.64 -16.62 54.13
CA ALA A 31 34.47 -17.17 53.45
C ALA A 31 33.45 -16.07 53.12
N LEU A 32 33.14 -15.21 54.09
CA LEU A 32 32.19 -14.11 53.94
C LEU A 32 32.69 -13.06 52.93
N TYR A 33 33.98 -12.76 52.93
CA TYR A 33 34.60 -11.88 51.94
C TYR A 33 34.48 -12.44 50.51
N THR A 34 34.73 -13.74 50.35
CA THR A 34 34.61 -14.42 49.05
C THR A 34 33.17 -14.36 48.54
N GLU A 35 32.20 -14.61 49.40
CA GLU A 35 30.78 -14.53 49.07
C GLU A 35 30.34 -13.10 48.69
N MET A 36 30.79 -12.09 49.46
CA MET A 36 30.53 -10.68 49.13
C MET A 36 31.09 -10.31 47.76
N ARG A 37 32.32 -10.75 47.47
CA ARG A 37 32.98 -10.50 46.18
C ARG A 37 32.19 -11.14 45.03
N ASP A 38 31.75 -12.38 45.19
CA ASP A 38 30.96 -13.07 44.16
C ASP A 38 29.61 -12.41 43.93
N CYS A 39 28.91 -12.00 44.99
CA CYS A 39 27.66 -11.23 44.90
C CYS A 39 27.86 -9.91 44.14
N LEU A 40 28.96 -9.20 44.41
CA LEU A 40 29.28 -7.92 43.76
C LEU A 40 29.61 -8.11 42.28
N VAL A 41 30.43 -9.11 41.95
CA VAL A 41 30.76 -9.46 40.55
C VAL A 41 29.50 -9.83 39.78
N PHE A 42 28.64 -10.66 40.36
CA PHE A 42 27.40 -11.09 39.73
C PHE A 42 26.42 -9.91 39.53
N THR A 43 26.29 -9.04 40.52
CA THR A 43 25.45 -7.83 40.45
C THR A 43 25.94 -6.85 39.40
N ASN A 44 27.25 -6.62 39.29
CA ASN A 44 27.80 -5.77 38.24
C ASN A 44 27.59 -6.36 36.85
N ARG A 45 27.76 -7.68 36.71
CA ARG A 45 27.49 -8.38 35.45
C ARG A 45 26.02 -8.31 35.05
N SER A 46 25.10 -8.53 36.00
CA SER A 46 23.65 -8.46 35.73
C SER A 46 23.23 -7.04 35.37
N ARG A 47 23.74 -6.02 36.05
CA ARG A 47 23.54 -4.61 35.71
C ARG A 47 24.03 -4.31 34.28
N GLY A 48 25.22 -4.76 33.93
CA GLY A 48 25.76 -4.58 32.57
C GLY A 48 24.89 -5.22 31.50
N GLN A 49 24.37 -6.43 31.75
CA GLN A 49 23.43 -7.10 30.84
C GLN A 49 22.10 -6.34 30.72
N LEU A 50 21.60 -5.79 31.83
CA LEU A 50 20.36 -5.02 31.85
C LEU A 50 20.48 -3.75 31.01
N ILE A 51 21.61 -3.04 31.14
CA ILE A 51 21.91 -1.83 30.35
C ILE A 51 21.94 -2.17 28.86
N ARG A 52 22.69 -3.22 28.47
CA ARG A 52 22.76 -3.67 27.07
C ARG A 52 21.39 -4.02 26.50
N ARG A 53 20.59 -4.81 27.22
CA ARG A 53 19.22 -5.14 26.78
C ARG A 53 18.35 -3.89 26.66
N ASN A 54 18.48 -2.95 27.59
CA ASN A 54 17.73 -1.69 27.53
C ASN A 54 18.10 -0.87 26.29
N GLU A 55 19.39 -0.80 25.95
CA GLU A 55 19.88 -0.13 24.74
C GLU A 55 19.39 -0.82 23.46
N GLU A 56 19.44 -2.16 23.41
CA GLU A 56 18.88 -2.94 22.30
C GLU A 56 17.38 -2.69 22.11
N HIS A 57 16.61 -2.64 23.20
CA HIS A 57 15.18 -2.34 23.15
C HIS A 57 14.92 -0.90 22.68
N LYS A 58 15.71 0.07 23.13
CA LYS A 58 15.62 1.46 22.65
C LYS A 58 15.90 1.56 21.16
N ALA A 59 16.94 0.88 20.67
CA ALA A 59 17.27 0.85 19.25
C ALA A 59 16.12 0.23 18.42
N LYS A 60 15.58 -0.92 18.85
CA LYS A 60 14.43 -1.56 18.19
C LYS A 60 13.18 -0.68 18.20
N ALA A 61 12.88 -0.03 19.31
CA ALA A 61 11.75 0.90 19.40
C ALA A 61 11.92 2.10 18.47
N GLY A 62 13.16 2.59 18.31
CA GLY A 62 13.51 3.63 17.34
C GLY A 62 13.22 3.19 15.90
N LEU A 63 13.66 2.00 15.50
CA LEU A 63 13.40 1.45 14.17
C LEU A 63 11.90 1.26 13.90
N LEU A 64 11.16 0.69 14.86
CA LEU A 64 9.71 0.52 14.74
C LEU A 64 9.00 1.86 14.57
N LYS A 65 9.44 2.90 15.28
CA LYS A 65 8.89 4.25 15.14
C LYS A 65 9.13 4.80 13.73
N THR A 66 10.33 4.63 13.17
CA THR A 66 10.62 5.10 11.81
C THR A 66 9.81 4.34 10.77
N ASP A 67 9.62 3.03 10.95
CA ASP A 67 8.82 2.20 10.04
C ASP A 67 7.34 2.60 10.09
N ILE A 68 6.79 2.86 11.28
CA ILE A 68 5.42 3.36 11.42
C ILE A 68 5.24 4.70 10.71
N GLN A 69 6.19 5.63 10.86
CA GLN A 69 6.15 6.92 10.17
C GLN A 69 6.19 6.75 8.65
N ARG A 70 7.04 5.85 8.14
CA ARG A 70 7.10 5.51 6.72
C ARG A 70 5.76 4.93 6.22
N LEU A 71 5.20 3.97 6.94
CA LEU A 71 3.91 3.36 6.59
C LEU A 71 2.78 4.39 6.61
N GLN A 72 2.76 5.30 7.57
CA GLN A 72 1.81 6.41 7.61
C GLN A 72 1.93 7.31 6.37
N GLY A 73 3.16 7.61 5.93
CA GLY A 73 3.41 8.37 4.70
C GLY A 73 2.91 7.64 3.44
N ILE A 74 3.12 6.32 3.36
CA ILE A 74 2.61 5.52 2.24
C ILE A 74 1.08 5.47 2.25
N ILE A 75 0.46 5.32 3.43
CA ILE A 75 -1.00 5.33 3.58
C ILE A 75 -1.59 6.67 3.14
N SER A 76 -0.99 7.79 3.53
CA SER A 76 -1.47 9.11 3.11
C SER A 76 -1.34 9.31 1.61
N GLN A 77 -0.21 8.88 1.01
CA GLN A 77 -0.03 8.90 -0.44
C GLN A 77 -1.10 8.07 -1.16
N LEU A 78 -1.29 6.81 -0.77
CA LEU A 78 -2.31 5.93 -1.36
C LEU A 78 -3.73 6.48 -1.21
N ALA A 79 -4.03 7.14 -0.09
CA ALA A 79 -5.33 7.79 0.11
C ALA A 79 -5.53 8.93 -0.89
N THR A 80 -4.51 9.75 -1.14
CA THR A 80 -4.57 10.83 -2.13
C THR A 80 -4.70 10.30 -3.56
N GLU A 81 -3.94 9.26 -3.93
CA GLU A 81 -4.02 8.63 -5.25
C GLU A 81 -5.40 8.03 -5.49
N LYS A 82 -5.97 7.33 -4.50
CA LYS A 82 -7.33 6.79 -4.58
C LYS A 82 -8.36 7.89 -4.81
N GLN A 83 -8.24 9.02 -4.11
CA GLN A 83 -9.15 10.15 -4.27
C GLN A 83 -9.03 10.77 -5.67
N GLN A 84 -7.81 10.92 -6.18
CA GLN A 84 -7.56 11.42 -7.54
C GLN A 84 -8.15 10.49 -8.61
N ILE A 85 -7.91 9.18 -8.50
CA ILE A 85 -8.46 8.18 -9.43
C ILE A 85 -10.00 8.18 -9.39
N SER A 86 -10.60 8.26 -8.19
CA SER A 86 -12.06 8.32 -8.06
C SER A 86 -12.64 9.58 -8.70
N ALA A 87 -11.99 10.74 -8.54
CA ALA A 87 -12.42 11.97 -9.17
C ALA A 87 -12.25 11.92 -10.70
N ALA A 88 -11.14 11.38 -11.19
CA ALA A 88 -10.92 11.16 -12.62
C ALA A 88 -11.98 10.24 -13.24
N ASN A 89 -12.29 9.12 -12.58
CA ASN A 89 -13.33 8.20 -13.04
C ASN A 89 -14.72 8.86 -13.07
N GLN A 90 -15.05 9.69 -12.08
CA GLN A 90 -16.32 10.44 -12.09
C GLN A 90 -16.39 11.43 -13.26
N ALA A 91 -15.29 12.12 -13.57
CA ALA A 91 -15.22 13.00 -14.73
C ALA A 91 -15.43 12.24 -16.05
N ILE A 92 -14.76 11.09 -16.22
CA ILE A 92 -14.92 10.23 -17.41
C ILE A 92 -16.38 9.76 -17.55
N ILE A 93 -17.01 9.32 -16.45
CA ILE A 93 -18.41 8.89 -16.48
C ILE A 93 -19.33 10.04 -16.86
N GLN A 94 -19.08 11.26 -16.36
CA GLN A 94 -19.86 12.44 -16.72
C GLN A 94 -19.70 12.77 -18.20
N ASP A 95 -18.48 12.76 -18.72
CA ASP A 95 -18.19 13.01 -20.13
C ASP A 95 -18.89 11.98 -21.03
N LEU A 96 -18.79 10.68 -20.69
CA LEU A 96 -19.49 9.60 -21.40
C LEU A 96 -21.01 9.76 -21.32
N THR A 97 -21.55 10.21 -20.18
CA THR A 97 -23.00 10.44 -20.03
C THR A 97 -23.48 11.58 -20.95
N VAL A 98 -22.69 12.65 -21.05
CA VAL A 98 -22.96 13.76 -21.97
C VAL A 98 -22.88 13.29 -23.42
N GLU A 99 -21.89 12.46 -23.74
CA GLU A 99 -21.72 11.90 -25.09
C GLU A 99 -22.89 10.99 -25.48
N ILE A 100 -23.33 10.10 -24.59
CA ILE A 100 -24.52 9.25 -24.81
C ILE A 100 -25.77 10.10 -25.00
N ALA A 101 -25.94 11.17 -24.20
CA ALA A 101 -27.07 12.07 -24.36
C ALA A 101 -27.06 12.77 -25.73
N LYS A 102 -25.89 13.22 -26.21
CA LYS A 102 -25.74 13.78 -27.57
C LYS A 102 -26.07 12.74 -28.64
N MET A 103 -25.55 11.51 -28.51
CA MET A 103 -25.87 10.42 -29.44
C MET A 103 -27.37 10.14 -29.48
N ALA A 104 -28.04 10.10 -28.33
CA ALA A 104 -29.49 9.92 -28.26
C ALA A 104 -30.23 11.02 -29.02
N THR A 105 -29.84 12.29 -28.86
CA THR A 105 -30.47 13.40 -29.62
C THR A 105 -30.28 13.25 -31.12
N HIS A 106 -29.09 12.83 -31.57
CA HIS A 106 -28.83 12.58 -32.99
C HIS A 106 -29.60 11.37 -33.55
N LEU A 107 -29.81 10.34 -32.74
CA LEU A 107 -30.64 9.20 -33.11
C LEU A 107 -32.13 9.57 -33.18
N ASP A 108 -32.62 10.41 -32.26
CA ASP A 108 -33.99 10.94 -32.34
C ASP A 108 -34.19 11.80 -33.59
N GLU A 109 -33.23 12.66 -33.92
CA GLU A 109 -33.23 13.45 -35.18
C GLU A 109 -33.26 12.54 -36.42
N LEU A 110 -32.50 11.45 -36.42
CA LEU A 110 -32.52 10.46 -37.48
C LEU A 110 -33.84 9.69 -37.54
N SER A 111 -34.41 9.31 -36.41
CA SER A 111 -35.69 8.61 -36.33
C SER A 111 -36.81 9.49 -36.88
N LEU A 112 -36.89 10.76 -36.46
CA LEU A 112 -37.86 11.73 -36.99
C LEU A 112 -37.68 11.96 -38.50
N ALA A 113 -36.43 11.99 -38.97
CA ALA A 113 -36.15 12.10 -40.40
C ALA A 113 -36.54 10.83 -41.17
N PHE A 114 -36.42 9.65 -40.55
CA PHE A 114 -36.84 8.36 -41.11
C PHE A 114 -38.35 8.23 -41.15
N ASP A 115 -39.07 8.56 -40.08
CA ASP A 115 -40.54 8.53 -40.02
C ASP A 115 -41.15 9.44 -41.10
N GLY A 116 -40.58 10.64 -41.31
CA GLY A 116 -40.99 11.55 -42.38
C GLY A 116 -40.76 11.02 -43.81
N VAL A 117 -39.94 9.97 -43.97
CA VAL A 117 -39.73 9.22 -45.21
C VAL A 117 -40.61 7.96 -45.25
N ALA A 118 -40.79 7.24 -44.14
CA ALA A 118 -41.63 6.04 -44.04
C ALA A 118 -43.14 6.34 -44.20
N GLU A 119 -43.60 7.53 -43.80
CA GLU A 119 -44.95 8.04 -44.10
C GLU A 119 -45.25 8.11 -45.62
N ILE A 120 -44.23 8.07 -46.49
CA ILE A 120 -44.40 8.01 -47.96
C ILE A 120 -44.86 6.62 -48.41
N GLU A 121 -44.46 5.55 -47.71
CA GLU A 121 -44.77 4.16 -48.07
C GLU A 121 -46.19 3.76 -47.62
N THR A 122 -46.75 4.45 -46.62
CA THR A 122 -48.13 4.23 -46.13
C THR A 122 -49.16 5.21 -46.71
N ALA A 123 -48.74 6.35 -47.27
CA ALA A 123 -49.61 7.39 -47.83
C ALA A 123 -49.80 7.30 -49.36
N ASP A 124 -49.98 6.10 -49.90
CA ASP A 124 -50.11 5.78 -51.32
C ASP A 124 -51.41 6.31 -52.00
N GLN A 125 -52.07 7.34 -51.44
CA GLN A 125 -53.39 7.82 -51.91
C GLN A 125 -53.54 9.33 -52.19
N SER A 126 -52.51 10.17 -52.03
CA SER A 126 -52.65 11.64 -52.19
C SER A 126 -51.74 12.23 -53.28
N GLN A 127 -52.36 12.71 -54.37
CA GLN A 127 -51.72 13.18 -55.61
C GLN A 127 -50.79 14.42 -55.50
N TRP A 128 -50.53 14.92 -54.29
CA TRP A 128 -49.66 16.08 -54.03
C TRP A 128 -48.21 15.71 -53.63
N HIS A 129 -47.86 14.42 -53.62
CA HIS A 129 -46.60 13.92 -53.07
C HIS A 129 -45.33 14.27 -53.89
N PHE A 130 -45.40 14.35 -55.22
CA PHE A 130 -44.20 14.49 -56.08
C PHE A 130 -43.35 15.75 -55.84
N VAL A 131 -43.93 16.83 -55.32
CA VAL A 131 -43.21 18.10 -55.11
C VAL A 131 -42.46 18.12 -53.77
N SER A 132 -42.88 17.31 -52.78
CA SER A 132 -42.29 17.31 -51.44
C SER A 132 -41.35 16.13 -51.16
N LEU A 133 -41.42 15.06 -51.96
CA LEU A 133 -40.55 13.88 -51.89
C LEU A 133 -39.04 14.21 -51.89
N PRO A 134 -38.52 15.02 -52.83
CA PRO A 134 -37.09 15.31 -52.89
C PRO A 134 -36.63 16.05 -51.62
N ASN A 135 -37.41 17.02 -51.16
CA ASN A 135 -37.06 17.84 -50.01
C ASN A 135 -36.99 17.02 -48.71
N ARG A 136 -37.89 16.05 -48.52
CA ARG A 136 -37.89 15.15 -47.36
C ARG A 136 -36.74 14.13 -47.41
N PHE A 137 -36.47 13.55 -48.59
CA PHE A 137 -35.32 12.65 -48.78
C PHE A 137 -33.98 13.38 -48.61
N PHE A 138 -33.85 14.62 -49.10
CA PHE A 138 -32.68 15.46 -48.85
C PHE A 138 -32.51 15.83 -47.38
N ARG A 139 -33.60 16.00 -46.61
CA ARG A 139 -33.53 16.20 -45.16
C ARG A 139 -33.00 14.95 -44.44
N PHE A 140 -33.46 13.76 -44.83
CA PHE A 140 -32.91 12.50 -44.31
C PHE A 140 -31.42 12.34 -44.62
N LEU A 141 -31.02 12.53 -45.88
CA LEU A 141 -29.60 12.51 -46.27
C LEU A 141 -28.76 13.58 -45.55
N LYS A 142 -29.34 14.76 -45.29
CA LYS A 142 -28.69 15.83 -44.54
C LYS A 142 -28.53 15.46 -43.06
N ALA A 143 -29.51 14.80 -42.45
CA ALA A 143 -29.45 14.30 -41.07
C ALA A 143 -28.40 13.17 -40.96
N VAL A 144 -28.40 12.20 -41.87
CA VAL A 144 -27.36 11.15 -41.94
C VAL A 144 -25.97 11.76 -42.14
N LYS A 145 -25.83 12.72 -43.06
CA LYS A 145 -24.58 13.43 -43.28
C LYS A 145 -24.13 14.21 -42.04
N ALA A 146 -25.06 14.82 -41.30
CA ALA A 146 -24.75 15.54 -40.06
C ALA A 146 -24.22 14.59 -38.98
N VAL A 147 -24.86 13.44 -38.77
CA VAL A 147 -24.40 12.41 -37.83
C VAL A 147 -23.03 11.83 -38.23
N VAL A 148 -22.83 11.54 -39.51
CA VAL A 148 -21.55 11.03 -40.03
C VAL A 148 -20.44 12.08 -39.92
N LEU A 149 -20.74 13.35 -40.17
CA LEU A 149 -19.78 14.45 -40.03
C LEU A 149 -19.45 14.71 -38.56
N TRP A 150 -20.43 14.67 -37.67
CA TRP A 150 -20.24 14.79 -36.22
C TRP A 150 -19.32 13.67 -35.72
N TRP A 151 -19.67 12.41 -35.98
CA TRP A 151 -18.85 11.23 -35.63
C TRP A 151 -17.42 11.32 -36.16
N ARG A 152 -17.26 11.76 -37.41
CA ARG A 152 -15.93 11.92 -38.05
C ARG A 152 -15.15 13.14 -37.52
N SER A 153 -15.82 14.15 -36.99
CA SER A 153 -15.20 15.35 -36.42
C SER A 153 -14.74 15.16 -34.97
N GLU A 154 -15.45 14.35 -34.17
CA GLU A 154 -15.07 14.00 -32.80
C GLU A 154 -14.14 12.78 -32.72
N HIS A 155 -14.07 11.95 -33.79
CA HIS A 155 -13.08 10.90 -33.95
C HIS A 155 -12.23 11.12 -35.22
N PRO A 156 -11.39 12.18 -35.29
CA PRO A 156 -10.33 12.21 -36.27
C PRO A 156 -9.46 10.98 -35.99
N LEU A 157 -9.29 10.11 -37.00
CA LEU A 157 -8.41 8.95 -36.92
C LEU A 157 -7.10 9.37 -36.25
N ALA A 158 -6.97 9.06 -34.96
CA ALA A 158 -5.73 9.28 -34.26
C ALA A 158 -4.68 8.47 -35.02
N PRO A 159 -3.52 9.05 -35.38
CA PRO A 159 -2.42 8.22 -35.82
C PRO A 159 -2.18 7.20 -34.71
N THR A 160 -2.00 5.95 -35.09
CA THR A 160 -1.71 4.82 -34.23
C THR A 160 -0.58 5.14 -33.25
N GLU A 161 -0.90 5.73 -32.10
CA GLU A 161 -0.05 5.66 -30.93
C GLU A 161 -0.47 4.41 -30.17
N LEU A 162 0.06 3.30 -30.64
CA LEU A 162 0.51 2.23 -29.76
C LEU A 162 1.52 2.86 -28.79
N SER A 163 1.02 3.63 -27.82
CA SER A 163 1.83 4.18 -26.76
C SER A 163 2.19 3.01 -25.85
N ALA A 164 3.40 2.52 -26.11
CA ALA A 164 4.27 1.71 -25.29
C ALA A 164 3.60 0.91 -24.18
N SER A 165 3.72 -0.41 -24.30
CA SER A 165 3.72 -1.38 -23.20
C SER A 165 4.14 -0.76 -21.85
N GLN A 166 3.17 -0.34 -21.04
CA GLN A 166 3.37 -0.31 -19.61
C GLN A 166 3.21 -1.74 -19.12
N THR A 167 4.28 -2.52 -19.33
CA THR A 167 4.58 -3.64 -18.46
C THR A 167 4.66 -3.07 -17.05
N HIS A 168 3.56 -3.16 -16.30
CA HIS A 168 3.60 -3.12 -14.85
C HIS A 168 4.47 -4.30 -14.40
N THR A 169 5.79 -4.10 -14.38
CA THR A 169 6.68 -4.94 -13.59
C THR A 169 6.32 -4.69 -12.14
N LEU A 170 5.62 -5.66 -11.55
CA LEU A 170 5.46 -5.80 -10.11
C LEU A 170 6.83 -5.54 -9.42
N PRO A 171 6.90 -4.73 -8.37
CA PRO A 171 8.14 -4.50 -7.64
C PRO A 171 8.55 -5.83 -6.98
N GLY A 172 9.54 -6.51 -7.56
CA GLY A 172 10.04 -7.79 -7.06
C GLY A 172 10.79 -8.64 -8.09
N ALA A 173 10.46 -8.54 -9.38
CA ALA A 173 11.06 -9.41 -10.40
C ALA A 173 12.57 -9.15 -10.65
N SER A 174 13.04 -7.92 -10.46
CA SER A 174 14.46 -7.57 -10.61
C SER A 174 15.29 -7.90 -9.36
N GLU A 175 14.69 -7.81 -8.16
CA GLU A 175 15.40 -8.08 -6.90
C GLU A 175 15.71 -9.58 -6.73
N ASP A 176 14.86 -10.47 -7.23
CA ASP A 176 15.08 -11.91 -7.13
C ASP A 176 16.21 -12.41 -8.04
N LEU A 177 16.41 -11.79 -9.20
CA LEU A 177 17.54 -12.08 -10.10
C LEU A 177 18.87 -11.60 -9.50
N ASP A 178 18.88 -10.40 -8.91
CA ASP A 178 20.08 -9.86 -8.25
C ASP A 178 20.42 -10.64 -6.98
N ARG A 179 19.42 -11.08 -6.20
CA ARG A 179 19.60 -12.01 -5.07
C ARG A 179 20.22 -13.35 -5.48
N ARG A 180 19.87 -13.87 -6.66
CA ARG A 180 20.47 -15.11 -7.18
C ARG A 180 21.93 -14.94 -7.57
N HIS A 181 22.30 -13.80 -8.15
CA HIS A 181 23.66 -13.54 -8.61
C HIS A 181 24.60 -13.02 -7.51
N ASN A 182 24.06 -12.29 -6.52
CA ASN A 182 24.82 -11.66 -5.44
C ASN A 182 24.24 -11.97 -4.04
N PRO A 183 24.17 -13.26 -3.62
CA PRO A 183 23.49 -13.65 -2.38
C PRO A 183 24.15 -13.09 -1.11
N GLN A 184 25.42 -12.67 -1.17
CA GLN A 184 26.17 -12.12 -0.03
C GLN A 184 25.76 -10.68 0.33
N MET A 185 25.10 -9.97 -0.58
CA MET A 185 24.66 -8.58 -0.40
C MET A 185 23.33 -8.48 0.36
N TYR A 186 22.62 -9.61 0.52
CA TYR A 186 21.28 -9.65 1.10
C TYR A 186 21.29 -10.47 2.40
N THR A 187 20.78 -9.87 3.48
CA THR A 187 20.56 -10.60 4.73
C THR A 187 19.31 -11.46 4.59
N ASP A 188 19.48 -12.78 4.61
CA ASP A 188 18.36 -13.73 4.61
C ASP A 188 17.48 -13.49 5.85
N SER A 189 16.24 -13.06 5.64
CA SER A 189 15.27 -12.84 6.72
C SER A 189 14.94 -14.12 7.48
N ALA A 190 15.16 -15.31 6.89
CA ALA A 190 15.02 -16.60 7.57
C ALA A 190 16.22 -16.94 8.47
N SER A 191 17.38 -16.29 8.27
CA SER A 191 18.55 -16.42 9.14
C SER A 191 18.45 -15.56 10.41
N VAL A 192 17.64 -14.50 10.37
CA VAL A 192 17.35 -13.64 11.51
C VAL A 192 16.48 -14.43 12.48
N ASN A 193 17.03 -14.76 13.65
CA ASN A 193 16.45 -15.55 14.76
C ASN A 193 16.74 -17.07 14.78
N ARG A 194 17.51 -17.64 13.83
CA ARG A 194 17.89 -19.07 13.93
C ARG A 194 18.77 -19.37 15.15
N SER A 195 19.55 -18.39 15.60
CA SER A 195 20.35 -18.47 16.83
C SER A 195 19.53 -18.53 18.13
N LEU A 196 18.19 -18.40 18.05
CA LEU A 196 17.29 -18.53 19.18
C LEU A 196 16.64 -19.93 19.28
N LEU A 197 16.76 -20.78 18.25
CA LEU A 197 16.21 -22.14 18.25
C LEU A 197 17.24 -23.24 18.55
N ASP A 198 18.55 -22.98 18.40
CA ASP A 198 19.59 -23.90 18.88
C ASP A 198 19.87 -23.63 20.37
N ARG A 199 18.96 -24.06 21.24
CA ARG A 199 19.18 -24.25 22.68
C ARG A 199 18.37 -25.41 23.22
#